data_AF-A0A8H8RII9-F1
#
_entry.id   AF-A0A8H8RII9-F1
#
_cell.length_a   1.000
_cell.length_b   1.000
_cell.length_c   1.000
_cell.angle_alpha   90.00
_cell.angle_beta   90.00
_cell.angle_gamma   90.00
#
_symmetry.space_group_name_H-M   'P 1'
#
loop_
_entity.id
_entity.type
_entity.pdbx_description
1 polymer ?
#
loop_
_entity_poly.entity_id
_entity_poly.type
_entity_poly.pdbx_seq_one_letter_code
_entity_poly.pdbx_strand_id
1 'polypeptide(L)'
;MPSKGIQCYSYIGVEGCQVEFCVPGNTVSKNELHTFGNDHLEIDKKFIHGHFNFTGTFSFKVTQNGNQLVFESIEVNVVTGNLEGGNLKSMANQTSIITNEVIVTYGFYDAGTGAADLPNRDQVWVTVTPNHSAWMARLAPPGSPQASKPFSKLFLPAAHDIGMNTMQSADALLQGSCLVDVLTHVNPVFAKIAGMMTHDAVLAIAPNIIRGLAITQKDTLASILSIGARYFEFRPAYLHNAIRPDHPIPDELYFSHSAIPGMQYDEFLHDTVEFLMQNPDEIVVVQLRWDGVPGECARPNDEDLAKYLDNALAPTNGDIVAGGLDDMLHSTIAGLRDQHKRLVLFVNSDSFSTYTDEGNATLDGDSIIAELDALSPEKQAGKPFTNIQCQATATNIPQVVAYSVLAANASSSCLLATKPMCDSKTLPWIQQNAGRLDGDQLVVVMNDFFDGATADVCVEWSRKRLE
;
A
#
# COMPACT_ATOMS: atom_id res chain seq x y z
N MET A 1 -21.82 -30.95 1.31
CA MET A 1 -21.19 -30.93 2.65
C MET A 1 -20.69 -29.51 2.89
N PRO A 2 -20.68 -29.00 4.12
CA PRO A 2 -20.19 -27.66 4.40
C PRO A 2 -18.74 -27.46 3.93
N SER A 3 -18.45 -26.33 3.29
CA SER A 3 -17.10 -25.94 2.88
C SER A 3 -16.96 -24.42 2.92
N LYS A 4 -15.71 -23.95 2.98
CA LYS A 4 -15.35 -22.54 2.88
C LYS A 4 -14.19 -22.39 1.91
N GLY A 5 -14.40 -21.55 0.90
CA GLY A 5 -13.44 -21.30 -0.16
C GLY A 5 -12.42 -20.23 0.20
N ILE A 6 -11.19 -20.43 -0.27
CA ILE A 6 -10.07 -19.50 -0.16
C ILE A 6 -9.48 -19.26 -1.55
N GLN A 7 -9.40 -18.00 -1.95
CA GLN A 7 -8.75 -17.56 -3.17
C GLN A 7 -7.29 -17.22 -2.87
N CYS A 8 -6.36 -17.88 -3.56
CA CYS A 8 -4.92 -17.78 -3.31
C CYS A 8 -4.23 -17.11 -4.50
N TYR A 9 -3.60 -15.97 -4.24
CA TYR A 9 -2.85 -15.20 -5.23
C TYR A 9 -1.36 -15.30 -4.94
N SER A 10 -0.54 -15.38 -5.98
CA SER A 10 0.92 -15.46 -5.80
C SER A 10 1.71 -14.72 -6.86
N TYR A 11 2.90 -14.25 -6.47
CA TYR A 11 3.90 -13.70 -7.38
C TYR A 11 5.30 -14.07 -6.87
N ILE A 12 6.19 -14.54 -7.75
CA ILE A 12 7.56 -14.92 -7.37
C ILE A 12 8.54 -14.25 -8.33
N GLY A 13 9.39 -13.36 -7.83
CA GLY A 13 10.47 -12.69 -8.57
C GLY A 13 11.87 -13.17 -8.20
N VAL A 14 12.00 -14.27 -7.44
CA VAL A 14 13.30 -14.82 -7.00
C VAL A 14 13.43 -16.29 -7.38
N GLU A 15 14.52 -16.63 -8.06
CA GLU A 15 14.88 -18.01 -8.38
C GLU A 15 15.01 -18.89 -7.13
N GLY A 16 14.62 -20.16 -7.26
CA GLY A 16 14.69 -21.14 -6.17
C GLY A 16 13.64 -20.96 -5.08
N CYS A 17 12.77 -19.95 -5.17
CA CYS A 17 11.64 -19.76 -4.26
C CYS A 17 10.40 -20.57 -4.69
N GLN A 18 9.62 -20.98 -3.69
CA GLN A 18 8.34 -21.67 -3.89
C GLN A 18 7.34 -21.20 -2.83
N VAL A 19 6.09 -20.95 -3.25
CA VAL A 19 4.94 -20.72 -2.38
C VAL A 19 4.06 -21.96 -2.40
N GLU A 20 3.72 -22.50 -1.24
CA GLU A 20 2.76 -23.60 -1.09
C GLU A 20 1.53 -23.13 -0.33
N PHE A 21 0.35 -23.39 -0.87
CA PHE A 21 -0.94 -23.17 -0.24
C PHE A 21 -1.56 -24.52 0.15
N CYS A 22 -2.01 -24.64 1.39
CA CYS A 22 -2.43 -25.91 1.97
C CYS A 22 -3.78 -25.77 2.68
N VAL A 23 -4.68 -26.71 2.41
CA VAL A 23 -5.93 -26.96 3.15
C VAL A 23 -6.02 -28.46 3.45
N PRO A 24 -6.93 -28.93 4.32
CA PRO A 24 -7.05 -30.37 4.58
C PRO A 24 -7.36 -31.13 3.27
N GLY A 25 -6.48 -32.07 2.92
CA GLY A 25 -6.63 -32.92 1.73
C GLY A 25 -6.18 -32.31 0.40
N ASN A 26 -5.67 -31.08 0.36
CA ASN A 26 -5.17 -30.46 -0.87
C ASN A 26 -4.00 -29.49 -0.62
N THR A 27 -3.00 -29.54 -1.50
CA THR A 27 -1.85 -28.63 -1.52
C THR A 27 -1.58 -28.19 -2.96
N VAL A 28 -1.39 -26.89 -3.15
CA VAL A 28 -1.00 -26.28 -4.42
C VAL A 28 0.34 -25.59 -4.23
N SER A 29 1.32 -25.89 -5.09
CA SER A 29 2.66 -25.28 -5.03
C SER A 29 2.92 -24.44 -6.28
N LYS A 30 3.57 -23.28 -6.10
CA LYS A 30 3.90 -22.30 -7.14
C LYS A 30 5.36 -21.94 -7.09
N ASN A 31 6.00 -21.93 -8.26
CA ASN A 31 7.42 -21.62 -8.44
C ASN A 31 7.72 -20.92 -9.79
N GLU A 32 6.68 -20.47 -10.48
CA GLU A 32 6.79 -19.79 -11.77
C GLU A 32 7.22 -18.34 -11.53
N LEU A 33 8.31 -17.92 -12.18
CA LEU A 33 8.85 -16.57 -12.03
C LEU A 33 8.01 -15.54 -12.78
N HIS A 34 7.88 -14.35 -12.20
CA HIS A 34 7.23 -13.16 -12.73
C HIS A 34 5.85 -13.45 -13.35
N THR A 35 5.14 -14.41 -12.76
CA THR A 35 3.81 -14.86 -13.18
C THR A 35 2.85 -14.66 -12.02
N PHE A 36 1.72 -14.01 -12.30
CA PHE A 36 0.65 -13.80 -11.33
C PHE A 36 -0.20 -15.06 -11.25
N GLY A 37 -0.03 -15.83 -10.18
CA GLY A 37 -0.82 -17.03 -9.90
C GLY A 37 -2.15 -16.69 -9.24
N ASN A 38 -3.19 -17.45 -9.60
CA ASN A 38 -4.52 -17.34 -9.01
C ASN A 38 -5.14 -18.74 -8.91
N ASP A 39 -5.34 -19.21 -7.68
CA ASP A 39 -5.80 -20.56 -7.38
C ASP A 39 -6.94 -20.54 -6.36
N HIS A 40 -7.68 -21.64 -6.34
CA HIS A 40 -8.81 -21.79 -5.45
C HIS A 40 -8.69 -23.07 -4.64
N LEU A 41 -8.79 -22.92 -3.32
CA LEU A 41 -8.80 -24.03 -2.36
C LEU A 41 -10.10 -24.04 -1.57
N GLU A 42 -10.52 -25.22 -1.14
CA GLU A 42 -11.73 -25.41 -0.34
C GLU A 42 -11.38 -26.16 0.95
N ILE A 43 -11.69 -25.55 2.09
CA ILE A 43 -11.71 -26.25 3.37
C ILE A 43 -13.03 -27.02 3.42
N ASP A 44 -12.99 -28.31 3.09
CA ASP A 44 -14.17 -29.17 3.01
C ASP A 44 -14.31 -30.03 4.27
N LYS A 45 -15.51 -30.05 4.87
CA LYS A 45 -15.84 -30.87 6.04
C LYS A 45 -15.41 -32.33 5.90
N LYS A 46 -15.44 -32.88 4.68
CA LYS A 46 -15.09 -34.29 4.42
C LYS A 46 -13.63 -34.62 4.73
N PHE A 47 -12.75 -33.63 4.72
CA PHE A 47 -11.33 -33.77 5.03
C PHE A 47 -10.99 -33.34 6.47
N ILE A 48 -11.97 -32.89 7.25
CA ILE A 48 -11.82 -32.52 8.66
C ILE A 48 -12.20 -33.72 9.55
N HIS A 49 -11.24 -34.19 10.35
CA HIS A 49 -11.43 -35.31 11.27
C HIS A 49 -12.36 -34.96 12.44
N GLY A 50 -13.30 -35.87 12.74
CA GLY A 50 -14.27 -35.76 13.82
C GLY A 50 -15.69 -35.43 13.35
N HIS A 51 -16.69 -36.08 13.92
CA HIS A 51 -18.10 -35.93 13.50
C HIS A 51 -18.65 -34.52 13.77
N PHE A 52 -18.22 -33.89 14.86
CA PHE A 52 -18.66 -32.57 15.29
C PHE A 52 -17.57 -31.50 15.17
N ASN A 53 -16.46 -31.80 14.49
CA ASN A 53 -15.43 -30.83 14.19
C ASN A 53 -15.70 -30.19 12.83
N PHE A 54 -15.88 -28.87 12.82
CA PHE A 54 -16.17 -28.09 11.61
C PHE A 54 -15.04 -27.12 11.27
N THR A 55 -13.89 -27.27 11.91
CA THR A 55 -12.79 -26.32 11.78
C THR A 55 -11.64 -26.97 11.03
N GLY A 56 -11.23 -26.33 9.93
CA GLY A 56 -10.09 -26.75 9.13
C GLY A 56 -9.05 -25.64 9.05
N THR A 57 -7.80 -26.02 8.82
CA THR A 57 -6.68 -25.09 8.79
C THR A 57 -6.28 -24.81 7.34
N PHE A 58 -6.33 -23.54 6.96
CA PHE A 58 -5.55 -23.05 5.83
C PHE A 58 -4.15 -22.66 6.29
N SER A 59 -3.15 -22.89 5.45
CA SER A 59 -1.80 -22.39 5.68
C SER A 59 -1.11 -22.08 4.36
N PHE A 60 -0.14 -21.17 4.40
CA PHE A 60 0.83 -21.05 3.34
C PHE A 60 2.25 -21.18 3.89
N LYS A 61 3.16 -21.61 3.02
CA LYS A 61 4.58 -21.75 3.31
C LYS A 61 5.38 -21.17 2.16
N VAL A 62 6.41 -20.40 2.46
CA VAL A 62 7.40 -19.99 1.46
C VAL A 62 8.72 -20.67 1.77
N THR A 63 9.34 -21.23 0.74
CA THR A 63 10.68 -21.82 0.83
C THR A 63 11.61 -21.20 -0.20
N GLN A 64 12.91 -21.21 0.09
CA GLN A 64 13.98 -20.87 -0.86
C GLN A 64 14.99 -22.01 -0.84
N ASN A 65 15.18 -22.67 -1.99
CA ASN A 65 16.07 -23.83 -2.13
C ASN A 65 15.78 -24.94 -1.11
N GLY A 66 14.50 -25.16 -0.79
CA GLY A 66 14.03 -26.14 0.20
C GLY A 66 14.08 -25.68 1.67
N ASN A 67 14.71 -24.53 1.97
CA ASN A 67 14.69 -23.95 3.32
C ASN A 67 13.43 -23.13 3.53
N GLN A 68 12.69 -23.38 4.60
CA GLN A 68 11.49 -22.62 4.94
C GLN A 68 11.86 -21.20 5.40
N LEU A 69 11.29 -20.20 4.72
CA LEU A 69 11.42 -18.78 5.08
C LEU A 69 10.27 -18.33 5.98
N VAL A 70 9.03 -18.70 5.64
CA VAL A 70 7.83 -18.33 6.40
C VAL A 70 6.80 -19.45 6.36
N PHE A 71 6.01 -19.55 7.43
CA PHE A 71 4.85 -20.41 7.55
C PHE A 71 3.78 -19.69 8.35
N GLU A 72 2.62 -19.49 7.74
CA GLU A 72 1.47 -18.83 8.36
C GLU A 72 0.23 -19.72 8.24
N SER A 73 -0.71 -19.58 9.17
CA SER A 73 -1.92 -20.38 9.19
C SER A 73 -3.13 -19.65 9.78
N ILE A 74 -4.30 -20.11 9.40
CA ILE A 74 -5.58 -19.66 9.92
C ILE A 74 -6.54 -20.84 10.01
N GLU A 75 -7.29 -20.92 11.09
CA GLU A 75 -8.33 -21.93 11.28
C GLU A 75 -9.69 -21.31 10.97
N VAL A 76 -10.46 -21.97 10.12
CA VAL A 76 -11.74 -21.47 9.63
C VAL A 76 -12.83 -22.50 9.88
N ASN A 77 -13.95 -22.04 10.45
CA ASN A 77 -15.14 -22.85 10.61
C ASN A 77 -15.89 -22.96 9.28
N VAL A 78 -16.04 -24.16 8.75
CA VAL A 78 -16.66 -24.39 7.42
C VAL A 78 -18.19 -24.22 7.41
N VAL A 79 -18.82 -24.00 8.56
CA VAL A 79 -20.27 -23.76 8.68
C VAL A 79 -20.55 -22.28 8.82
N THR A 80 -19.80 -21.58 9.68
CA THR A 80 -20.04 -20.16 9.98
C THR A 80 -19.16 -19.23 9.13
N GLY A 81 -18.04 -19.72 8.61
CA GLY A 81 -17.01 -18.90 7.98
C GLY A 81 -16.10 -18.17 8.98
N ASN A 82 -16.34 -18.29 10.28
CA ASN A 82 -15.60 -17.55 11.29
C ASN A 82 -14.15 -18.06 11.43
N LEU A 83 -13.23 -17.13 11.68
CA LEU A 83 -11.85 -17.46 12.07
C LEU A 83 -11.79 -17.91 13.53
N GLU A 84 -11.27 -19.11 13.79
CA GLU A 84 -11.22 -19.71 15.12
C GLU A 84 -9.81 -19.69 15.74
N GLY A 85 -8.76 -19.75 14.92
CA GLY A 85 -7.36 -19.95 15.34
C GLY A 85 -6.35 -19.47 14.29
N GLY A 86 -5.06 -19.53 14.61
CA GLY A 86 -3.96 -19.12 13.71
C GLY A 86 -3.46 -17.69 13.87
N ASN A 87 -2.45 -17.32 13.08
CA ASN A 87 -1.70 -16.06 13.18
C ASN A 87 -2.14 -14.99 12.18
N LEU A 88 -2.95 -15.31 11.16
CA LEU A 88 -3.43 -14.34 10.15
C LEU A 88 -4.70 -13.54 10.55
N LYS A 89 -5.11 -13.58 11.83
CA LYS A 89 -6.39 -13.03 12.33
C LYS A 89 -6.54 -11.50 12.31
N SER A 90 -5.43 -10.78 12.18
CA SER A 90 -5.44 -9.32 12.15
C SER A 90 -4.42 -8.80 11.16
N MET A 91 -4.71 -7.65 10.55
CA MET A 91 -3.77 -6.96 9.66
C MET A 91 -2.41 -6.68 10.32
N ALA A 92 -2.41 -6.38 11.63
CA ALA A 92 -1.18 -6.13 12.41
C ALA A 92 -0.25 -7.37 12.49
N ASN A 93 -0.77 -8.58 12.31
CA ASN A 93 0.02 -9.82 12.28
C ASN A 93 0.50 -10.19 10.88
N GLN A 94 0.16 -9.41 9.86
CA GLN A 94 0.45 -9.69 8.46
C GLN A 94 1.63 -8.85 7.96
N THR A 95 2.62 -8.56 8.82
CA THR A 95 3.80 -7.78 8.44
C THR A 95 4.70 -8.56 7.51
N SER A 96 5.38 -7.85 6.61
CA SER A 96 6.27 -8.45 5.63
C SER A 96 7.52 -9.02 6.28
N ILE A 97 8.00 -10.16 5.77
CA ILE A 97 9.23 -10.81 6.22
C ILE A 97 10.37 -10.34 5.32
N ILE A 98 11.35 -9.65 5.92
CA ILE A 98 12.50 -9.08 5.20
C ILE A 98 13.76 -9.83 5.61
N THR A 99 14.45 -10.38 4.61
CA THR A 99 15.80 -10.93 4.75
C THR A 99 16.76 -10.17 3.84
N ASN A 100 18.05 -10.49 3.89
CA ASN A 100 19.04 -9.86 3.01
C ASN A 100 18.82 -10.18 1.52
N GLU A 101 18.24 -11.35 1.21
CA GLU A 101 18.09 -11.83 -0.16
C GLU A 101 16.65 -11.69 -0.67
N VAL A 102 15.69 -12.00 0.19
CA VAL A 102 14.28 -12.16 -0.17
C VAL A 102 13.39 -11.36 0.76
N ILE A 103 12.36 -10.76 0.19
CA ILE A 103 11.23 -10.18 0.89
C ILE A 103 9.98 -10.97 0.56
N VAL A 104 9.29 -11.44 1.60
CA VAL A 104 7.97 -12.06 1.49
C VAL A 104 6.94 -11.07 2.02
N THR A 105 6.06 -10.61 1.15
CA THR A 105 4.91 -9.77 1.53
C THR A 105 3.64 -10.58 1.34
N TYR A 106 2.69 -10.45 2.26
CA TYR A 106 1.45 -11.21 2.20
C TYR A 106 0.34 -10.51 2.96
N GLY A 107 -0.89 -10.94 2.72
CA GLY A 107 -1.99 -10.65 3.63
C GLY A 107 -3.18 -11.54 3.39
N PHE A 108 -4.16 -11.42 4.28
CA PHE A 108 -5.32 -12.28 4.39
C PHE A 108 -6.58 -11.46 4.66
N TYR A 109 -7.57 -11.61 3.78
CA TYR A 109 -8.89 -11.03 3.90
C TYR A 109 -9.91 -12.08 4.36
N ASP A 110 -10.60 -11.79 5.46
CA ASP A 110 -11.73 -12.56 5.95
C ASP A 110 -13.03 -12.08 5.29
N ALA A 111 -13.62 -12.95 4.47
CA ALA A 111 -14.86 -12.64 3.76
C ALA A 111 -16.12 -12.88 4.59
N GLY A 112 -16.03 -13.56 5.73
CA GLY A 112 -17.19 -14.02 6.49
C GLY A 112 -18.16 -14.81 5.59
N THR A 113 -19.43 -14.44 5.56
CA THR A 113 -20.43 -15.07 4.66
C THR A 113 -20.52 -14.42 3.27
N GLY A 114 -19.82 -13.29 3.05
CA GLY A 114 -19.96 -12.44 1.88
C GLY A 114 -21.27 -11.63 1.85
N ALA A 115 -21.18 -10.32 1.60
CA ALA A 115 -22.33 -9.46 1.30
C ALA A 115 -21.88 -8.16 0.62
N ALA A 116 -22.84 -7.36 0.16
CA ALA A 116 -22.60 -6.06 -0.47
C ALA A 116 -21.61 -6.15 -1.66
N ASP A 117 -21.72 -7.23 -2.45
CA ASP A 117 -20.87 -7.56 -3.60
C ASP A 117 -19.38 -7.79 -3.28
N LEU A 118 -18.99 -7.77 -2.00
CA LEU A 118 -17.68 -8.23 -1.57
C LEU A 118 -17.55 -9.75 -1.75
N PRO A 119 -16.32 -10.25 -1.93
CA PRO A 119 -16.08 -11.68 -2.05
C PRO A 119 -16.70 -12.46 -0.89
N ASN A 120 -17.28 -13.62 -1.21
CA ASN A 120 -17.78 -14.58 -0.21
C ASN A 120 -16.75 -15.65 0.17
N ARG A 121 -15.55 -15.55 -0.39
CA ARG A 121 -14.41 -16.42 -0.16
C ARG A 121 -13.31 -15.62 0.49
N ASP A 122 -12.63 -16.23 1.44
CA ASP A 122 -11.46 -15.59 2.03
C ASP A 122 -10.39 -15.45 0.96
N GLN A 123 -9.51 -14.47 1.11
CA GLN A 123 -8.47 -14.24 0.13
C GLN A 123 -7.12 -14.16 0.81
N VAL A 124 -6.10 -14.67 0.13
CA VAL A 124 -4.71 -14.56 0.55
C VAL A 124 -3.87 -14.19 -0.66
N TRP A 125 -2.95 -13.25 -0.50
CA TRP A 125 -1.90 -13.02 -1.50
C TRP A 125 -0.54 -13.18 -0.85
N VAL A 126 0.39 -13.75 -1.59
CA VAL A 126 1.79 -13.93 -1.17
C VAL A 126 2.68 -13.55 -2.33
N THR A 127 3.54 -12.55 -2.13
CA THR A 127 4.58 -12.19 -3.10
C THR A 127 5.96 -12.44 -2.51
N VAL A 128 6.87 -12.93 -3.35
CA VAL A 128 8.25 -13.26 -2.97
C VAL A 128 9.17 -12.57 -3.95
N THR A 129 9.93 -11.58 -3.50
CA THR A 129 10.75 -10.71 -4.38
C THR A 129 12.15 -10.52 -3.81
N PRO A 130 13.14 -10.07 -4.61
CA PRO A 130 14.44 -9.73 -4.08
C PRO A 130 14.32 -8.65 -3.01
N ASN A 131 15.31 -8.55 -2.12
CA ASN A 131 15.43 -7.35 -1.31
C ASN A 131 15.73 -6.13 -2.21
N HIS A 132 14.80 -5.18 -2.27
CA HIS A 132 14.87 -4.00 -3.12
C HIS A 132 15.40 -2.75 -2.40
N SER A 133 16.02 -2.85 -1.22
CA SER A 133 16.62 -1.69 -0.53
C SER A 133 17.67 -0.94 -1.38
N ALA A 134 18.32 -1.61 -2.34
CA ALA A 134 19.34 -1.00 -3.20
C ALA A 134 19.10 -1.27 -4.71
N TRP A 135 17.85 -1.23 -5.16
CA TRP A 135 17.53 -1.61 -6.54
C TRP A 135 18.05 -0.61 -7.58
N MET A 136 18.04 0.71 -7.30
CA MET A 136 18.58 1.71 -8.22
C MET A 136 20.10 1.59 -8.35
N ALA A 137 20.79 1.24 -7.27
CA ALA A 137 22.22 0.95 -7.28
C ALA A 137 22.56 -0.22 -8.23
N ARG A 138 21.73 -1.27 -8.23
CA ARG A 138 21.91 -2.45 -9.10
C ARG A 138 21.58 -2.16 -10.57
N LEU A 139 20.52 -1.39 -10.84
CA LEU A 139 20.11 -1.07 -12.21
C LEU A 139 20.98 -0.01 -12.88
N ALA A 140 21.42 0.98 -12.11
CA ALA A 140 22.25 2.09 -12.57
C ALA A 140 23.46 2.28 -11.64
N PRO A 141 24.45 1.37 -11.64
CA PRO A 141 25.63 1.51 -10.78
C PRO A 141 26.39 2.82 -11.04
N PRO A 142 27.03 3.45 -10.04
CA PRO A 142 27.88 4.62 -10.25
C PRO A 142 28.89 4.41 -11.38
N GLY A 143 29.00 5.39 -12.28
CA GLY A 143 29.88 5.34 -13.46
C GLY A 143 29.37 4.49 -14.63
N SER A 144 28.20 3.84 -14.52
CA SER A 144 27.61 3.07 -15.62
C SER A 144 26.96 3.97 -16.70
N PRO A 145 26.78 3.47 -17.94
CA PRO A 145 25.97 4.14 -18.95
C PRO A 145 24.53 4.40 -18.49
N GLN A 146 23.95 3.50 -17.70
CA GLN A 146 22.61 3.60 -17.14
C GLN A 146 22.51 4.78 -16.16
N ALA A 147 23.51 4.98 -15.28
CA ALA A 147 23.54 6.11 -14.36
C ALA A 147 23.64 7.47 -15.09
N SER A 148 24.17 7.49 -16.30
CA SER A 148 24.24 8.70 -17.14
C SER A 148 22.92 9.04 -17.85
N LYS A 149 21.89 8.19 -17.72
CA LYS A 149 20.57 8.45 -18.29
C LYS A 149 19.76 9.42 -17.41
N PRO A 150 18.79 10.16 -17.99
CA PRO A 150 17.85 10.97 -17.22
C PRO A 150 17.12 10.17 -16.14
N PHE A 151 16.97 10.74 -14.95
CA PHE A 151 16.17 10.14 -13.87
C PHE A 151 14.71 9.95 -14.27
N SER A 152 14.19 10.85 -15.12
CA SER A 152 12.85 10.77 -15.69
C SER A 152 12.56 9.50 -16.47
N LYS A 153 13.55 8.67 -16.83
CA LYS A 153 13.27 7.39 -17.50
C LYS A 153 12.72 6.31 -16.57
N LEU A 154 12.82 6.48 -15.25
CA LEU A 154 12.47 5.44 -14.29
C LEU A 154 10.97 5.20 -14.16
N PHE A 155 10.63 3.97 -13.77
CA PHE A 155 9.36 3.62 -13.14
C PHE A 155 9.56 3.56 -11.62
N LEU A 156 8.92 4.45 -10.88
CA LEU A 156 9.01 4.48 -9.43
C LEU A 156 7.80 3.75 -8.82
N PRO A 157 8.03 2.69 -8.03
CA PRO A 157 6.96 2.08 -7.26
C PRO A 157 6.62 2.98 -6.05
N ALA A 158 5.32 3.08 -5.75
CA ALA A 158 4.77 3.98 -4.76
C ALA A 158 3.71 3.32 -3.87
N ALA A 159 3.77 3.64 -2.58
CA ALA A 159 2.73 3.29 -1.62
C ALA A 159 1.67 4.39 -1.59
N HIS A 160 0.41 4.02 -1.83
CA HIS A 160 -0.74 4.92 -1.72
C HIS A 160 -0.98 5.30 -0.25
N ASP A 161 -1.20 6.59 0.01
CA ASP A 161 -1.46 7.12 1.36
C ASP A 161 -0.49 6.57 2.43
N ILE A 162 0.83 6.70 2.18
CA ILE A 162 1.89 6.07 2.99
C ILE A 162 1.74 6.28 4.51
N GLY A 163 1.23 7.44 4.94
CA GLY A 163 1.07 7.74 6.36
C GLY A 163 -0.11 7.03 7.01
N MET A 164 -0.93 6.29 6.26
CA MET A 164 -1.96 5.39 6.80
C MET A 164 -1.45 3.95 6.96
N ASN A 165 -0.20 3.83 7.38
CA ASN A 165 0.43 2.57 7.77
C ASN A 165 0.31 2.26 9.27
N THR A 166 -0.21 3.21 10.04
CA THR A 166 -0.42 3.11 11.49
C THR A 166 -1.74 3.75 11.88
N MET A 167 -2.34 3.21 12.94
CA MET A 167 -3.52 3.79 13.59
C MET A 167 -3.18 4.60 14.83
N GLN A 168 -1.91 4.68 15.24
CA GLN A 168 -1.52 5.20 16.55
C GLN A 168 -2.11 6.59 16.87
N SER A 169 -1.99 7.54 15.93
CA SER A 169 -2.52 8.90 16.09
C SER A 169 -4.04 8.92 16.17
N ALA A 170 -4.72 8.21 15.25
CA ALA A 170 -6.17 8.11 15.24
C ALA A 170 -6.73 7.38 16.47
N ASP A 171 -6.12 6.28 16.91
CA ASP A 171 -6.51 5.52 18.10
C ASP A 171 -6.38 6.37 19.38
N ALA A 172 -5.37 7.24 19.46
CA ALA A 172 -5.23 8.19 20.55
C ALA A 172 -6.40 9.20 20.57
N LEU A 173 -6.80 9.71 19.41
CA LEU A 173 -7.95 10.62 19.30
C LEU A 173 -9.30 9.94 19.58
N LEU A 174 -9.42 8.65 19.27
CA LEU A 174 -10.65 7.87 19.49
C LEU A 174 -10.92 7.52 20.96
N GLN A 175 -9.98 7.81 21.86
CA GLN A 175 -10.27 7.77 23.30
C GLN A 175 -11.26 8.87 23.71
N GLY A 176 -11.46 9.90 22.87
CA GLY A 176 -12.53 10.89 22.97
C GLY A 176 -13.56 10.79 21.83
N SER A 177 -14.61 11.63 21.85
CA SER A 177 -15.64 11.66 20.79
C SER A 177 -15.31 12.58 19.61
N CYS A 178 -14.34 13.49 19.76
CA CYS A 178 -14.13 14.60 18.84
C CYS A 178 -13.83 14.17 17.39
N LEU A 179 -13.06 13.10 17.18
CA LEU A 179 -12.78 12.59 15.84
C LEU A 179 -14.05 12.03 15.18
N VAL A 180 -14.90 11.31 15.94
CA VAL A 180 -16.17 10.77 15.44
C VAL A 180 -17.14 11.88 15.05
N ASP A 181 -17.20 12.93 15.86
CA ASP A 181 -18.03 14.10 15.57
C ASP A 181 -17.56 14.82 14.30
N VAL A 182 -16.25 15.03 14.13
CA VAL A 182 -15.68 15.62 12.92
C VAL A 182 -15.98 14.74 11.70
N LEU A 183 -15.75 13.44 11.76
CA LEU A 183 -15.97 12.51 10.64
C LEU A 183 -17.43 12.48 10.18
N THR A 184 -18.38 12.65 11.09
CA THR A 184 -19.81 12.74 10.76
C THR A 184 -20.13 13.97 9.89
N HIS A 185 -19.30 15.01 9.93
CA HIS A 185 -19.49 16.23 9.13
C HIS A 185 -18.65 16.23 7.85
N VAL A 186 -17.43 15.70 7.89
CA VAL A 186 -16.48 15.82 6.78
C VAL A 186 -16.45 14.60 5.84
N ASN A 187 -16.96 13.44 6.28
CA ASN A 187 -16.99 12.22 5.49
C ASN A 187 -18.44 11.76 5.25
N PRO A 188 -18.98 11.89 4.01
CA PRO A 188 -20.35 11.53 3.70
C PRO A 188 -20.71 10.06 3.95
N VAL A 189 -19.75 9.15 3.76
CA VAL A 189 -19.95 7.71 3.99
C VAL A 189 -20.04 7.44 5.49
N PHE A 190 -19.16 8.05 6.28
CA PHE A 190 -19.20 7.97 7.74
C PHE A 190 -20.49 8.57 8.29
N ALA A 191 -20.90 9.75 7.79
CA ALA A 191 -22.15 10.40 8.16
C ALA A 191 -23.37 9.50 7.94
N LYS A 192 -23.40 8.79 6.81
CA LYS A 192 -24.47 7.84 6.48
C LYS A 192 -24.50 6.66 7.46
N ILE A 193 -23.34 6.08 7.80
CA ILE A 193 -23.27 5.01 8.81
C ILE A 193 -23.72 5.52 10.17
N ALA A 194 -23.22 6.69 10.58
CA ALA A 194 -23.54 7.29 11.87
C ALA A 194 -25.05 7.52 12.03
N GLY A 195 -25.73 7.92 10.95
CA GLY A 195 -27.19 8.09 10.92
C GLY A 195 -28.01 6.79 11.04
N MET A 196 -27.39 5.61 10.91
CA MET A 196 -28.07 4.31 11.02
C MET A 196 -28.08 3.74 12.45
N MET A 197 -27.33 4.35 13.37
CA MET A 197 -27.07 3.80 14.71
C MET A 197 -27.19 4.89 15.79
N THR A 198 -27.22 4.50 17.06
CA THR A 198 -27.10 5.48 18.16
C THR A 198 -25.66 6.00 18.23
N HIS A 199 -25.48 7.23 18.72
CA HIS A 199 -24.14 7.82 18.87
C HIS A 199 -23.19 6.93 19.69
N ASP A 200 -23.64 6.38 20.83
CA ASP A 200 -22.85 5.46 21.65
C ASP A 200 -22.44 4.19 20.89
N ALA A 201 -23.29 3.68 20.01
CA ALA A 201 -22.98 2.53 19.18
C ALA A 201 -21.94 2.88 18.10
N VAL A 202 -22.01 4.09 17.51
CA VAL A 202 -21.00 4.60 16.56
C VAL A 202 -19.65 4.75 17.25
N LEU A 203 -19.61 5.34 18.46
CA LEU A 203 -18.37 5.48 19.23
C LEU A 203 -17.72 4.12 19.51
N ALA A 204 -18.52 3.11 19.87
CA ALA A 204 -18.02 1.77 20.17
C ALA A 204 -17.39 1.07 18.94
N ILE A 205 -17.84 1.37 17.72
CA ILE A 205 -17.34 0.74 16.48
C ILE A 205 -16.41 1.65 15.67
N ALA A 206 -16.27 2.93 16.03
CA ALA A 206 -15.48 3.92 15.29
C ALA A 206 -14.03 3.48 15.01
N PRO A 207 -13.30 2.84 15.95
CA PRO A 207 -11.96 2.32 15.64
C PRO A 207 -11.96 1.28 14.51
N ASN A 208 -12.99 0.45 14.43
CA ASN A 208 -13.12 -0.54 13.35
C ASN A 208 -13.52 0.13 12.03
N ILE A 209 -14.38 1.16 12.08
CA ILE A 209 -14.72 1.98 10.91
C ILE A 209 -13.45 2.61 10.35
N ILE A 210 -12.69 3.33 11.18
CA ILE A 210 -11.52 4.05 10.70
C ILE A 210 -10.46 3.08 10.19
N ARG A 211 -10.22 1.95 10.88
CA ARG A 211 -9.32 0.90 10.37
C ARG A 211 -9.77 0.34 9.01
N GLY A 212 -11.06 0.10 8.83
CA GLY A 212 -11.62 -0.44 7.60
C GLY A 212 -11.68 0.55 6.44
N LEU A 213 -11.57 1.86 6.72
CA LEU A 213 -11.67 2.93 5.73
C LEU A 213 -10.35 3.62 5.41
N ALA A 214 -9.45 3.71 6.39
CA ALA A 214 -8.32 4.61 6.30
C ALA A 214 -6.99 3.88 6.18
N ILE A 215 -6.85 2.65 6.71
CA ILE A 215 -5.59 1.90 6.60
C ILE A 215 -5.40 1.39 5.17
N THR A 216 -4.41 1.97 4.51
CA THR A 216 -3.97 1.62 3.16
C THR A 216 -2.65 0.88 3.17
N GLN A 217 -1.89 0.90 4.26
CA GLN A 217 -0.60 0.23 4.37
C GLN A 217 -0.52 -0.59 5.67
N LYS A 218 0.19 -1.71 5.65
CA LYS A 218 0.34 -2.60 6.83
C LYS A 218 1.76 -2.67 7.38
N ASP A 219 2.72 -2.19 6.59
CA ASP A 219 4.15 -2.29 6.87
C ASP A 219 4.71 -0.93 7.31
N THR A 220 5.78 -0.94 8.10
CA THR A 220 6.49 0.29 8.47
C THR A 220 7.12 0.96 7.25
N LEU A 221 7.41 2.26 7.33
CA LEU A 221 8.06 2.98 6.22
C LEU A 221 9.41 2.34 5.85
N ALA A 222 10.23 1.97 6.84
CA ALA A 222 11.49 1.23 6.61
C ALA A 222 11.27 -0.08 5.83
N SER A 223 10.19 -0.80 6.13
CA SER A 223 9.84 -2.03 5.41
C SER A 223 9.39 -1.73 3.98
N ILE A 224 8.55 -0.72 3.77
CA ILE A 224 8.07 -0.27 2.45
C ILE A 224 9.22 0.21 1.55
N LEU A 225 10.19 0.93 2.11
CA LEU A 225 11.43 1.31 1.43
C LEU A 225 12.27 0.08 1.06
N SER A 226 12.33 -0.93 1.93
CA SER A 226 13.03 -2.19 1.65
C SER A 226 12.33 -3.04 0.59
N ILE A 227 11.00 -3.08 0.60
CA ILE A 227 10.16 -3.70 -0.44
C ILE A 227 10.40 -3.04 -1.80
N GLY A 228 10.70 -1.74 -1.83
CA GLY A 228 11.27 -1.06 -2.99
C GLY A 228 10.66 0.29 -3.34
N ALA A 229 9.70 0.80 -2.56
CA ALA A 229 9.06 2.09 -2.83
C ALA A 229 10.08 3.23 -2.90
N ARG A 230 9.96 4.11 -3.90
CA ARG A 230 10.85 5.27 -4.10
C ARG A 230 10.10 6.55 -4.44
N TYR A 231 8.77 6.49 -4.45
CA TYR A 231 7.92 7.65 -4.60
C TYR A 231 6.83 7.64 -3.53
N PHE A 232 6.59 8.78 -2.91
CA PHE A 232 5.58 8.97 -1.89
C PHE A 232 4.77 10.24 -2.14
N GLU A 233 3.46 10.12 -1.97
CA GLU A 233 2.61 11.28 -1.76
C GLU A 233 2.38 11.46 -0.27
N PHE A 234 2.67 12.66 0.25
CA PHE A 234 2.44 12.98 1.65
C PHE A 234 1.51 14.19 1.76
N ARG A 235 0.55 14.12 2.67
CA ARG A 235 -0.44 15.19 2.91
C ARG A 235 -0.27 15.78 4.31
N PRO A 236 0.79 16.58 4.56
CA PRO A 236 1.08 17.06 5.91
C PRO A 236 0.09 18.15 6.32
N ALA A 237 -0.65 17.93 7.40
CA ALA A 237 -1.55 18.94 7.96
C ALA A 237 -1.59 18.83 9.49
N TYR A 238 -1.91 19.95 10.14
CA TYR A 238 -2.28 19.95 11.54
C TYR A 238 -3.63 19.27 11.73
N LEU A 239 -3.91 18.86 12.97
CA LEU A 239 -5.22 18.34 13.35
C LEU A 239 -6.34 19.33 13.01
N HIS A 240 -7.52 18.78 12.73
CA HIS A 240 -8.74 19.54 12.49
C HIS A 240 -8.99 20.54 13.64
N ASN A 241 -9.39 21.78 13.32
CA ASN A 241 -9.58 22.85 14.30
C ASN A 241 -10.55 22.52 15.46
N ALA A 242 -11.47 21.58 15.27
CA ALA A 242 -12.38 21.07 16.29
C ALA A 242 -11.74 20.05 17.25
N ILE A 243 -10.62 19.43 16.85
CA ILE A 243 -9.86 18.46 17.66
C ILE A 243 -8.73 19.17 18.40
N ARG A 244 -8.06 20.10 17.71
CA ARG A 244 -6.85 20.81 18.16
C ARG A 244 -6.94 21.49 19.54
N PRO A 245 -8.09 22.01 20.02
CA PRO A 245 -8.15 22.59 21.37
C PRO A 245 -7.96 21.57 22.50
N ASP A 246 -8.43 20.33 22.32
CA ASP A 246 -8.57 19.32 23.38
C ASP A 246 -7.94 17.97 22.97
N HIS A 247 -6.81 18.01 22.24
CA HIS A 247 -6.19 16.83 21.64
C HIS A 247 -5.18 16.13 22.59
N PRO A 248 -5.16 14.78 22.64
CA PRO A 248 -4.25 13.99 23.49
C PRO A 248 -2.86 13.72 22.87
N ILE A 249 -2.60 14.20 21.65
CA ILE A 249 -1.33 14.00 20.91
C ILE A 249 -0.63 15.35 20.66
N PRO A 250 0.61 15.41 20.18
CA PRO A 250 1.27 16.69 19.86
C PRO A 250 0.57 17.49 18.76
N ASP A 251 0.60 18.82 18.84
CA ASP A 251 0.08 19.74 17.81
C ASP A 251 1.09 19.91 16.66
N GLU A 252 1.28 18.84 15.90
CA GLU A 252 2.30 18.74 14.85
C GLU A 252 1.67 18.41 13.50
N LEU A 253 2.51 18.26 12.47
CA LEU A 253 2.08 17.86 11.14
C LEU A 253 1.95 16.33 11.06
N TYR A 254 0.76 15.88 10.65
CA TYR A 254 0.46 14.47 10.42
C TYR A 254 0.12 14.26 8.94
N PHE A 255 0.31 13.04 8.45
CA PHE A 255 -0.37 12.61 7.24
C PHE A 255 -1.88 12.70 7.44
N SER A 256 -2.58 13.40 6.55
CA SER A 256 -4.02 13.62 6.66
C SER A 256 -4.76 12.82 5.58
N HIS A 257 -5.52 11.80 6.01
CA HIS A 257 -6.51 11.12 5.17
C HIS A 257 -7.89 11.62 5.54
N SER A 258 -8.42 12.58 4.78
CA SER A 258 -9.51 13.45 5.26
C SER A 258 -9.09 14.11 6.60
N ALA A 259 -9.93 14.07 7.63
CA ALA A 259 -9.59 14.54 8.99
C ALA A 259 -8.92 13.49 9.88
N ILE A 260 -8.58 12.31 9.35
CA ILE A 260 -7.99 11.20 10.10
C ILE A 260 -6.47 11.37 10.08
N PRO A 261 -5.80 11.60 11.24
CA PRO A 261 -4.36 11.72 11.27
C PRO A 261 -3.69 10.33 11.27
N GLY A 262 -2.67 10.20 10.43
CA GLY A 262 -1.80 9.04 10.34
C GLY A 262 -0.42 9.29 10.98
N MET A 263 0.63 8.79 10.32
CA MET A 263 2.04 8.99 10.64
C MET A 263 2.42 10.48 10.75
N GLN A 264 3.34 10.81 11.64
CA GLN A 264 3.87 12.17 11.77
C GLN A 264 4.82 12.51 10.61
N TYR A 265 4.85 13.78 10.19
CA TYR A 265 5.65 14.21 9.06
C TYR A 265 7.16 14.20 9.34
N ASP A 266 7.58 14.51 10.57
CA ASP A 266 8.98 14.38 11.00
C ASP A 266 9.42 12.92 11.04
N GLU A 267 8.61 12.00 11.54
CA GLU A 267 8.86 10.56 11.50
C GLU A 267 9.08 10.09 10.05
N PHE A 268 8.17 10.48 9.14
CA PHE A 268 8.30 10.15 7.71
C PHE A 268 9.63 10.66 7.10
N LEU A 269 9.99 11.91 7.36
CA LEU A 269 11.22 12.50 6.85
C LEU A 269 12.46 11.87 7.47
N HIS A 270 12.46 11.64 8.78
CA HIS A 270 13.55 11.00 9.52
C HIS A 270 13.86 9.63 8.92
N ASP A 271 12.85 8.76 8.81
CA ASP A 271 13.00 7.40 8.31
C ASP A 271 13.44 7.37 6.84
N THR A 272 12.96 8.33 6.04
CA THR A 272 13.40 8.49 4.65
C THR A 272 14.88 8.88 4.57
N VAL A 273 15.33 9.84 5.39
CA VAL A 273 16.73 10.28 5.42
C VAL A 273 17.63 9.16 5.96
N GLU A 274 17.22 8.47 7.02
CA GLU A 274 17.95 7.32 7.56
C GLU A 274 18.14 6.24 6.49
N PHE A 275 17.10 5.91 5.74
CA PHE A 275 17.18 4.98 4.63
C PHE A 275 18.19 5.43 3.56
N LEU A 276 18.18 6.71 3.17
CA LEU A 276 19.11 7.27 2.19
C LEU A 276 20.56 7.32 2.71
N MET A 277 20.78 7.48 4.01
CA MET A 277 22.11 7.35 4.62
C MET A 277 22.64 5.92 4.53
N GLN A 278 21.76 4.93 4.71
CA GLN A 278 22.11 3.51 4.64
C GLN A 278 22.25 3.00 3.19
N ASN A 279 21.61 3.67 2.22
CA ASN A 279 21.58 3.28 0.81
C ASN A 279 22.04 4.44 -0.08
N PRO A 280 23.37 4.66 -0.22
CA PRO A 280 23.94 5.89 -0.78
C PRO A 280 23.58 6.15 -2.25
N ASP A 281 23.23 5.10 -2.99
CA ASP A 281 22.90 5.17 -4.42
C ASP A 281 21.40 5.25 -4.70
N GLU A 282 20.56 5.21 -3.67
CA GLU A 282 19.10 5.32 -3.85
C GLU A 282 18.66 6.78 -3.84
N ILE A 283 17.55 7.03 -4.52
CA ILE A 283 16.91 8.34 -4.61
C ILE A 283 15.43 8.15 -4.26
N VAL A 284 14.93 8.94 -3.32
CA VAL A 284 13.52 8.95 -2.91
C VAL A 284 12.87 10.25 -3.36
N VAL A 285 11.68 10.13 -3.95
CA VAL A 285 10.85 11.25 -4.39
C VAL A 285 9.65 11.40 -3.47
N VAL A 286 9.40 12.62 -3.00
CA VAL A 286 8.28 12.97 -2.14
C VAL A 286 7.52 14.13 -2.77
N GLN A 287 6.26 13.88 -3.12
CA GLN A 287 5.31 14.94 -3.48
C GLN A 287 4.46 15.31 -2.26
N LEU A 288 4.52 16.57 -1.85
CA LEU A 288 3.58 17.15 -0.90
C LEU A 288 2.33 17.64 -1.63
N ARG A 289 1.15 17.25 -1.14
CA ARG A 289 -0.16 17.63 -1.71
C ARG A 289 -1.24 17.68 -0.63
N TRP A 290 -2.40 18.28 -0.93
CA TRP A 290 -3.50 18.47 0.05
C TRP A 290 -4.90 18.28 -0.55
N ASP A 291 -4.99 17.57 -1.66
CA ASP A 291 -6.26 17.01 -2.12
C ASP A 291 -6.87 16.13 -1.03
N GLY A 292 -8.19 16.24 -0.84
CA GLY A 292 -8.92 15.49 0.20
C GLY A 292 -8.70 15.97 1.64
N VAL A 293 -7.75 16.89 1.91
CA VAL A 293 -7.53 17.47 3.25
C VAL A 293 -8.57 18.58 3.51
N PRO A 294 -9.39 18.48 4.58
CA PRO A 294 -10.36 19.52 4.95
C PRO A 294 -9.70 20.89 5.14
N GLY A 295 -10.41 21.97 4.83
CA GLY A 295 -9.89 23.34 4.98
C GLY A 295 -9.63 23.72 6.44
N GLU A 296 -10.29 23.03 7.37
CA GLU A 296 -10.19 23.16 8.81
C GLU A 296 -8.95 22.46 9.40
N CYS A 297 -8.29 21.59 8.64
CA CYS A 297 -6.96 21.08 8.94
C CYS A 297 -5.95 22.09 8.40
N ALA A 298 -5.30 22.84 9.29
CA ALA A 298 -4.37 23.88 8.87
C ALA A 298 -3.20 23.26 8.09
N ARG A 299 -2.88 23.84 6.93
CA ARG A 299 -1.72 23.44 6.13
C ARG A 299 -0.46 24.12 6.67
N PRO A 300 0.70 23.46 6.62
CA PRO A 300 1.96 24.11 6.94
C PRO A 300 2.26 25.22 5.93
N ASN A 301 2.95 26.26 6.37
CA ASN A 301 3.57 27.22 5.46
C ASN A 301 4.97 26.75 5.03
N ASP A 302 5.62 27.49 4.13
CA ASP A 302 6.95 27.13 3.61
C ASP A 302 8.04 27.11 4.70
N GLU A 303 7.94 27.96 5.74
CA GLU A 303 8.87 27.99 6.88
C GLU A 303 8.71 26.74 7.76
N ASP A 304 7.47 26.31 8.01
CA ASP A 304 7.18 25.06 8.71
C ASP A 304 7.82 23.89 7.96
N LEU A 305 7.52 23.77 6.65
CA LEU A 305 8.06 22.69 5.82
C LEU A 305 9.59 22.67 5.78
N ALA A 306 10.21 23.85 5.63
CA ALA A 306 11.67 23.98 5.65
C ALA A 306 12.27 23.54 6.99
N LYS A 307 11.67 23.93 8.11
CA LYS A 307 12.14 23.53 9.45
C LYS A 307 12.11 22.01 9.64
N TYR A 308 11.02 21.34 9.24
CA TYR A 308 10.91 19.89 9.32
C TYR A 308 11.98 19.20 8.47
N LEU A 309 12.21 19.70 7.25
CA LEU A 309 13.22 19.19 6.33
C LEU A 309 14.65 19.40 6.86
N ASP A 310 14.98 20.60 7.33
CA ASP A 310 16.30 20.94 7.87
C ASP A 310 16.62 20.08 9.11
N ASN A 311 15.65 19.85 9.98
CA ASN A 311 15.79 18.97 11.14
C ASN A 311 16.11 17.53 10.71
N ALA A 312 15.39 17.01 9.71
CA ALA A 312 15.62 15.66 9.20
C ALA A 312 16.98 15.51 8.51
N LEU A 313 17.44 16.55 7.79
CA LEU A 313 18.73 16.53 7.08
C LEU A 313 19.94 16.84 7.97
N ALA A 314 19.76 17.49 9.13
CA ALA A 314 20.86 17.89 10.00
C ALA A 314 21.87 16.76 10.35
N PRO A 315 21.44 15.51 10.64
CA PRO A 315 22.37 14.41 10.94
C PRO A 315 23.28 14.01 9.77
N THR A 316 22.93 14.38 8.54
CA THR A 316 23.68 14.00 7.33
C THR A 316 24.93 14.86 7.11
N ASN A 317 25.08 15.97 7.82
CA ASN A 317 26.18 16.93 7.66
C ASN A 317 26.42 17.39 6.20
N GLY A 318 25.36 17.44 5.38
CA GLY A 318 25.41 17.85 3.98
C GLY A 318 25.60 16.71 2.99
N ASP A 319 25.71 15.46 3.44
CA ASP A 319 25.82 14.27 2.56
C ASP A 319 24.52 13.98 1.78
N ILE A 320 23.40 14.55 2.23
CA ILE A 320 22.11 14.57 1.54
C ILE A 320 21.64 16.02 1.48
N VAL A 321 21.24 16.44 0.29
CA VAL A 321 20.62 17.74 0.01
C VAL A 321 19.25 17.48 -0.61
N ALA A 322 18.28 18.35 -0.33
CA ALA A 322 16.98 18.26 -0.99
C ALA A 322 17.09 18.74 -2.45
N GLY A 323 16.64 17.92 -3.39
CA GLY A 323 16.35 18.32 -4.78
C GLY A 323 14.89 18.72 -4.95
N GLY A 324 14.57 19.37 -6.06
CA GLY A 324 13.19 19.77 -6.41
C GLY A 324 12.64 19.07 -7.65
N LEU A 325 11.46 19.52 -8.11
CA LEU A 325 10.82 18.99 -9.32
C LEU A 325 11.71 19.14 -10.55
N ASP A 326 12.41 20.27 -10.71
CA ASP A 326 13.33 20.51 -11.83
C ASP A 326 14.45 19.46 -11.87
N ASP A 327 15.02 19.13 -10.70
CA ASP A 327 16.05 18.10 -10.58
C ASP A 327 15.52 16.73 -11.01
N MET A 328 14.30 16.37 -10.61
CA MET A 328 13.63 15.13 -11.01
C MET A 328 13.46 15.01 -12.53
N LEU A 329 13.12 16.11 -13.19
CA LEU A 329 12.78 16.12 -14.62
C LEU A 329 14.01 16.18 -15.52
N HIS A 330 15.09 16.82 -15.06
CA HIS A 330 16.18 17.22 -15.94
C HIS A 330 17.55 16.67 -15.55
N SER A 331 17.72 16.15 -14.33
CA SER A 331 18.98 15.54 -13.93
C SER A 331 19.11 14.10 -14.41
N THR A 332 20.35 13.68 -14.62
CA THR A 332 20.68 12.25 -14.73
C THR A 332 20.68 11.61 -13.35
N ILE A 333 20.60 10.28 -13.30
CA ILE A 333 20.69 9.53 -12.04
C ILE A 333 22.02 9.83 -11.32
N ALA A 334 23.14 9.82 -12.08
CA ALA A 334 24.45 10.20 -11.56
C ALA A 334 24.49 11.66 -11.10
N GLY A 335 23.90 12.58 -11.87
CA GLY A 335 23.88 14.00 -11.52
C GLY A 335 23.16 14.30 -10.20
N LEU A 336 22.08 13.58 -9.89
CA LEU A 336 21.41 13.67 -8.59
C LEU A 336 22.33 13.18 -7.46
N ARG A 337 23.00 12.04 -7.65
CA ARG A 337 23.93 11.47 -6.65
C ARG A 337 25.14 12.35 -6.41
N ASP A 338 25.78 12.83 -7.48
CA ASP A 338 26.98 13.69 -7.42
C ASP A 338 26.69 15.03 -6.74
N GLN A 339 25.46 15.54 -6.87
CA GLN A 339 24.99 16.75 -6.19
C GLN A 339 24.40 16.46 -4.80
N HIS A 340 24.47 15.22 -4.31
CA HIS A 340 23.87 14.76 -3.06
C HIS A 340 22.34 14.94 -2.98
N LYS A 341 21.67 15.20 -4.11
CA LYS A 341 20.22 15.43 -4.25
C LYS A 341 19.43 14.13 -4.31
N ARG A 342 19.50 13.35 -3.23
CA ARG A 342 18.92 12.00 -3.14
C ARG A 342 17.54 11.97 -2.47
N LEU A 343 17.17 13.03 -1.77
CA LEU A 343 15.79 13.32 -1.38
C LEU A 343 15.24 14.38 -2.34
N VAL A 344 14.38 14.00 -3.27
CA VAL A 344 13.69 14.94 -4.16
C VAL A 344 12.35 15.27 -3.53
N LEU A 345 12.14 16.53 -3.13
CA LEU A 345 10.93 16.97 -2.44
C LEU A 345 10.33 18.18 -3.15
N PHE A 346 9.06 18.07 -3.53
CA PHE A 346 8.35 19.18 -4.16
C PHE A 346 6.88 19.22 -3.75
N VAL A 347 6.29 20.40 -3.89
CA VAL A 347 4.91 20.67 -3.54
C VAL A 347 4.09 20.79 -4.83
N ASN A 348 2.90 20.18 -4.87
CA ASN A 348 1.88 20.34 -5.91
C ASN A 348 2.42 20.32 -7.36
N SER A 349 2.37 19.16 -8.01
CA SER A 349 2.68 19.00 -9.43
C SER A 349 1.44 18.58 -10.20
N ASP A 350 1.25 19.15 -11.39
CA ASP A 350 0.17 18.79 -12.33
C ASP A 350 0.55 17.50 -13.08
N SER A 351 0.65 16.39 -12.34
CA SER A 351 0.91 15.08 -12.94
C SER A 351 -0.31 14.57 -13.70
N PHE A 352 -0.07 13.73 -14.70
CA PHE A 352 -1.15 12.94 -15.28
C PHE A 352 -1.46 11.79 -14.31
N SER A 353 -2.73 11.60 -13.93
CA SER A 353 -3.13 10.51 -13.06
C SER A 353 -4.22 9.67 -13.73
N THR A 354 -4.14 8.33 -13.60
CA THR A 354 -5.23 7.44 -14.02
C THR A 354 -6.35 7.35 -12.98
N TYR A 355 -6.20 8.02 -11.83
CA TYR A 355 -7.22 8.04 -10.79
C TYR A 355 -8.43 8.87 -11.20
N THR A 356 -9.62 8.32 -10.98
CA THR A 356 -10.87 9.07 -10.89
C THR A 356 -11.71 8.53 -9.74
N ASP A 357 -12.49 9.38 -9.07
CA ASP A 357 -13.36 8.92 -7.97
C ASP A 357 -14.34 7.83 -8.43
N GLU A 358 -14.85 7.93 -9.66
CA GLU A 358 -15.76 6.94 -10.25
C GLU A 358 -15.03 5.67 -10.69
N GLY A 359 -13.89 5.80 -11.38
CA GLY A 359 -13.13 4.67 -11.92
C GLY A 359 -12.44 3.85 -10.83
N ASN A 360 -12.01 4.46 -9.73
CA ASN A 360 -11.36 3.75 -8.63
C ASN A 360 -12.36 3.24 -7.58
N ALA A 361 -13.62 3.71 -7.57
CA ALA A 361 -14.69 3.16 -6.73
C ALA A 361 -15.19 1.81 -7.27
N THR A 362 -14.32 0.80 -7.25
CA THR A 362 -14.58 -0.56 -7.75
C THR A 362 -14.26 -1.62 -6.70
N LEU A 363 -14.76 -2.83 -6.93
CA LEU A 363 -14.46 -4.02 -6.12
C LEU A 363 -13.56 -5.02 -6.85
N ASP A 364 -13.39 -4.90 -8.16
CA ASP A 364 -12.72 -5.91 -8.99
C ASP A 364 -11.59 -5.36 -9.86
N GLY A 365 -11.45 -4.03 -9.99
CA GLY A 365 -10.43 -3.38 -10.80
C GLY A 365 -10.75 -3.23 -12.29
N ASP A 366 -11.92 -3.64 -12.78
CA ASP A 366 -12.23 -3.57 -14.23
C ASP A 366 -12.27 -2.14 -14.77
N SER A 367 -12.83 -1.21 -14.00
CA SER A 367 -12.85 0.22 -14.33
C SER A 367 -11.44 0.83 -14.31
N ILE A 368 -10.55 0.35 -13.43
CA ILE A 368 -9.14 0.76 -13.42
C ILE A 368 -8.48 0.31 -14.72
N ILE A 369 -8.69 -0.95 -15.14
CA ILE A 369 -8.18 -1.44 -16.44
C ILE A 369 -8.69 -0.61 -17.61
N ALA A 370 -9.96 -0.21 -17.60
CA ALA A 370 -10.51 0.64 -18.67
C ALA A 370 -9.78 2.00 -18.77
N GLU A 371 -9.44 2.62 -17.64
CA GLU A 371 -8.62 3.84 -17.62
C GLU A 371 -7.19 3.59 -18.11
N LEU A 372 -6.58 2.45 -17.72
CA LEU A 372 -5.25 2.07 -18.21
C LEU A 372 -5.25 1.83 -19.72
N ASP A 373 -6.27 1.17 -20.27
CA ASP A 373 -6.38 0.92 -21.71
C ASP A 373 -6.50 2.21 -22.52
N ALA A 374 -7.02 3.26 -21.90
CA ALA A 374 -7.11 4.58 -22.51
C ALA A 374 -5.81 5.39 -22.43
N LEU A 375 -4.73 4.88 -21.82
CA LEU A 375 -3.42 5.55 -21.76
C LEU A 375 -2.78 5.67 -23.15
N SER A 376 -2.26 6.86 -23.43
CA SER A 376 -1.49 7.15 -24.64
C SER A 376 -0.45 8.25 -24.40
N PRO A 377 0.62 8.34 -25.21
CA PRO A 377 1.60 9.43 -25.11
C PRO A 377 0.96 10.82 -25.21
N GLU A 378 -0.10 10.98 -25.99
CA GLU A 378 -0.81 12.27 -26.14
C GLU A 378 -1.46 12.72 -24.84
N LYS A 379 -1.93 11.80 -23.99
CA LYS A 379 -2.47 12.11 -22.66
C LYS A 379 -1.37 12.50 -21.67
N GLN A 380 -0.14 12.02 -21.87
CA GLN A 380 1.02 12.32 -21.04
C GLN A 380 1.69 13.65 -21.44
N ALA A 381 1.44 14.12 -22.66
CA ALA A 381 2.12 15.28 -23.22
C ALA A 381 1.93 16.54 -22.34
N GLY A 382 3.04 17.21 -22.05
CA GLY A 382 3.06 18.44 -21.24
C GLY A 382 2.92 18.23 -19.73
N LYS A 383 2.81 16.99 -19.26
CA LYS A 383 2.74 16.65 -17.84
C LYS A 383 4.13 16.32 -17.30
N PRO A 384 4.47 16.66 -16.04
CA PRO A 384 5.80 16.37 -15.48
C PRO A 384 6.06 14.86 -15.34
N PHE A 385 5.05 14.10 -14.95
CA PHE A 385 5.11 12.64 -14.83
C PHE A 385 3.71 12.03 -14.90
N THR A 386 3.66 10.71 -15.04
CA THR A 386 2.43 9.91 -15.05
C THR A 386 2.32 9.11 -13.77
N ASN A 387 1.16 9.14 -13.11
CA ASN A 387 0.82 8.34 -11.94
C ASN A 387 -0.25 7.29 -12.33
N ILE A 388 0.17 6.02 -12.34
CA ILE A 388 -0.67 4.86 -12.55
C ILE A 388 -1.18 4.37 -11.20
N GLN A 389 -2.49 4.45 -11.02
CA GLN A 389 -3.16 4.21 -9.74
C GLN A 389 -3.83 2.83 -9.80
N CYS A 390 -3.29 1.87 -9.04
CA CYS A 390 -3.71 0.46 -9.06
C CYS A 390 -4.72 0.11 -7.96
N GLN A 391 -4.85 0.97 -6.96
CA GLN A 391 -5.70 0.75 -5.82
C GLN A 391 -7.17 1.08 -6.10
N ALA A 392 -8.05 0.30 -5.49
CA ALA A 392 -9.49 0.54 -5.52
C ALA A 392 -9.96 1.24 -4.24
N THR A 393 -10.73 2.31 -4.39
CA THR A 393 -11.39 3.04 -3.32
C THR A 393 -12.76 2.45 -3.05
N ALA A 394 -12.83 1.18 -2.65
CA ALA A 394 -14.07 0.51 -2.23
C ALA A 394 -14.78 1.25 -1.08
N THR A 395 -14.03 2.08 -0.36
CA THR A 395 -14.48 3.01 0.67
C THR A 395 -15.45 4.09 0.15
N ASN A 396 -15.50 4.33 -1.15
CA ASN A 396 -16.46 5.22 -1.80
C ASN A 396 -17.79 4.53 -2.13
N ILE A 397 -17.95 3.23 -1.82
CA ILE A 397 -19.17 2.45 -2.05
C ILE A 397 -19.92 2.28 -0.71
N PRO A 398 -20.97 3.06 -0.40
CA PRO A 398 -21.48 3.16 0.96
C PRO A 398 -21.99 1.84 1.56
N GLN A 399 -22.58 0.96 0.73
CA GLN A 399 -23.08 -0.34 1.18
C GLN A 399 -21.94 -1.32 1.51
N VAL A 400 -20.83 -1.25 0.78
CA VAL A 400 -19.62 -2.05 1.02
C VAL A 400 -19.02 -1.65 2.35
N VAL A 401 -18.89 -0.35 2.57
CA VAL A 401 -18.40 0.22 3.82
C VAL A 401 -19.30 -0.15 5.00
N ALA A 402 -20.61 0.02 4.87
CA ALA A 402 -21.55 -0.38 5.93
C ALA A 402 -21.40 -1.87 6.27
N TYR A 403 -21.24 -2.75 5.28
CA TYR A 403 -21.00 -4.17 5.55
C TYR A 403 -19.64 -4.43 6.19
N SER A 404 -18.54 -3.89 5.64
CA SER A 404 -17.19 -4.07 6.20
C SER A 404 -17.08 -3.58 7.63
N VAL A 405 -17.86 -2.57 8.01
CA VAL A 405 -17.98 -2.05 9.38
C VAL A 405 -18.81 -2.98 10.27
N LEU A 406 -19.95 -3.45 9.79
CA LEU A 406 -20.86 -4.30 10.58
C LEU A 406 -20.33 -5.73 10.74
N ALA A 407 -19.63 -6.23 9.73
CA ALA A 407 -18.91 -7.49 9.73
C ALA A 407 -17.49 -7.34 10.32
N ALA A 408 -17.09 -6.12 10.70
CA ALA A 408 -15.71 -5.78 11.01
C ALA A 408 -15.08 -6.71 12.04
N ASN A 409 -14.07 -7.43 11.59
CA ASN A 409 -12.96 -7.84 12.42
C ASN A 409 -11.65 -7.25 11.82
N ALA A 410 -10.52 -7.45 12.50
CA ALA A 410 -9.26 -6.84 12.12
C ALA A 410 -8.70 -7.27 10.74
N SER A 411 -9.37 -8.18 10.02
CA SER A 411 -8.99 -8.71 8.70
C SER A 411 -10.09 -8.60 7.63
N SER A 412 -11.20 -7.91 7.88
CA SER A 412 -12.35 -7.82 6.94
C SER A 412 -12.47 -6.45 6.22
N SER A 413 -11.37 -5.71 6.11
CA SER A 413 -11.33 -4.40 5.43
C SER A 413 -11.70 -4.52 3.95
N CYS A 414 -12.56 -3.63 3.46
CA CYS A 414 -12.94 -3.59 2.04
C CYS A 414 -11.75 -3.32 1.11
N LEU A 415 -10.79 -2.50 1.55
CA LEU A 415 -9.56 -2.25 0.79
C LEU A 415 -8.70 -3.52 0.68
N LEU A 416 -8.65 -4.32 1.75
CA LEU A 416 -7.92 -5.59 1.75
C LEU A 416 -8.55 -6.60 0.79
N ALA A 417 -9.87 -6.57 0.66
CA ALA A 417 -10.61 -7.44 -0.24
C ALA A 417 -10.25 -7.16 -1.71
N THR A 418 -10.11 -5.89 -2.09
CA THR A 418 -9.89 -5.48 -3.48
C THR A 418 -8.44 -5.66 -3.92
N LYS A 419 -7.47 -5.54 -3.00
CA LYS A 419 -6.03 -5.60 -3.29
C LYS A 419 -5.64 -6.75 -4.24
N PRO A 420 -5.81 -8.03 -3.89
CA PRO A 420 -5.35 -9.11 -4.76
C PRO A 420 -6.15 -9.21 -6.07
N MET A 421 -7.43 -8.82 -6.07
CA MET A 421 -8.26 -8.82 -7.27
C MET A 421 -7.79 -7.77 -8.28
N CYS A 422 -7.54 -6.55 -7.81
CA CYS A 422 -7.03 -5.46 -8.65
C CYS A 422 -5.64 -5.80 -9.19
N ASP A 423 -4.72 -6.21 -8.31
CA ASP A 423 -3.35 -6.52 -8.68
C ASP A 423 -3.22 -7.65 -9.69
N SER A 424 -4.09 -8.67 -9.59
CA SER A 424 -4.14 -9.77 -10.57
C SER A 424 -4.52 -9.32 -11.99
N LYS A 425 -4.94 -8.05 -12.16
CA LYS A 425 -5.25 -7.42 -13.44
C LYS A 425 -4.29 -6.29 -13.77
N THR A 426 -4.12 -5.34 -12.86
CA THR A 426 -3.37 -4.09 -13.09
C THR A 426 -1.88 -4.35 -13.29
N LEU A 427 -1.26 -5.20 -12.46
CA LEU A 427 0.18 -5.48 -12.56
C LEU A 427 0.54 -6.29 -13.82
N PRO A 428 -0.18 -7.37 -14.21
CA PRO A 428 -0.01 -7.99 -15.53
C PRO A 428 -0.22 -7.02 -16.68
N TRP A 429 -1.21 -6.13 -16.58
CA TRP A 429 -1.45 -5.12 -17.60
C TRP A 429 -0.21 -4.22 -17.74
N ILE A 430 0.34 -3.69 -16.64
CA ILE A 430 1.53 -2.83 -16.65
C ILE A 430 2.71 -3.60 -17.26
N GLN A 431 2.95 -4.84 -16.82
CA GLN A 431 4.04 -5.69 -17.32
C GLN A 431 3.99 -5.86 -18.86
N GLN A 432 2.79 -5.97 -19.43
CA GLN A 432 2.59 -6.20 -20.86
C GLN A 432 2.49 -4.92 -21.69
N ASN A 433 1.98 -3.83 -21.10
CA ASN A 433 1.47 -2.70 -21.88
C ASN A 433 2.16 -1.36 -21.62
N ALA A 434 2.93 -1.20 -20.54
CA ALA A 434 3.48 0.11 -20.18
C ALA A 434 4.52 0.67 -21.17
N GLY A 435 4.97 -0.14 -22.14
CA GLY A 435 5.80 0.31 -23.27
C GLY A 435 5.08 1.25 -24.23
N ARG A 436 3.75 1.41 -24.10
CA ARG A 436 2.97 2.42 -24.84
C ARG A 436 3.14 3.84 -24.29
N LEU A 437 3.69 3.98 -23.09
CA LEU A 437 3.93 5.27 -22.43
C LEU A 437 5.23 5.89 -22.95
N ASP A 438 5.31 7.22 -22.87
CA ASP A 438 6.52 7.97 -23.18
C ASP A 438 7.70 7.45 -22.35
N GLY A 439 8.73 6.96 -23.04
CA GLY A 439 9.93 6.36 -22.46
C GLY A 439 10.88 7.37 -21.81
N ASP A 440 10.69 8.66 -22.06
CA ASP A 440 11.49 9.75 -21.50
C ASP A 440 10.80 10.45 -20.31
N GLN A 441 9.54 10.11 -20.01
CA GLN A 441 8.78 10.63 -18.88
C GLN A 441 8.74 9.65 -17.70
N LEU A 442 8.84 10.20 -16.49
CA LEU A 442 8.78 9.42 -15.26
C LEU A 442 7.39 8.80 -15.12
N VAL A 443 7.35 7.53 -14.72
CA VAL A 443 6.11 6.84 -14.40
C VAL A 443 6.14 6.43 -12.93
N VAL A 444 5.08 6.72 -12.21
CA VAL A 444 4.82 6.27 -10.85
C VAL A 444 3.76 5.19 -10.92
N VAL A 445 3.94 4.09 -10.20
CA VAL A 445 2.92 3.05 -10.03
C VAL A 445 2.58 2.97 -8.55
N MET A 446 1.35 3.36 -8.23
CA MET A 446 0.87 3.53 -6.87
C MET A 446 -0.13 2.45 -6.51
N ASN A 447 -0.02 1.92 -5.29
CA ASN A 447 -0.91 0.85 -4.82
C ASN A 447 -1.14 0.88 -3.30
N ASP A 448 -2.28 0.35 -2.87
CA ASP A 448 -2.57 0.00 -1.48
C ASP A 448 -1.83 -1.28 -1.10
N PHE A 449 -1.57 -1.47 0.19
CA PHE A 449 -0.86 -2.61 0.78
C PHE A 449 0.37 -2.96 -0.05
N PHE A 450 1.24 -1.97 -0.21
CA PHE A 450 2.38 -1.98 -1.12
C PHE A 450 3.20 -3.25 -0.93
N ASP A 451 3.50 -3.93 -2.05
CA ASP A 451 4.08 -5.25 -2.03
C ASP A 451 5.25 -5.41 -3.03
N GLY A 452 5.92 -6.55 -2.91
CA GLY A 452 7.05 -6.88 -3.76
C GLY A 452 6.68 -6.94 -5.24
N ALA A 453 5.49 -7.45 -5.60
CA ALA A 453 5.09 -7.55 -7.00
C ALA A 453 4.97 -6.19 -7.68
N THR A 454 4.40 -5.20 -6.98
CA THR A 454 4.34 -3.81 -7.46
C THR A 454 5.74 -3.24 -7.68
N ALA A 455 6.65 -3.45 -6.71
CA ALA A 455 8.05 -3.02 -6.81
C ALA A 455 8.78 -3.68 -7.98
N ASP A 456 8.69 -5.01 -8.10
CA ASP A 456 9.42 -5.79 -9.10
C ASP A 456 8.99 -5.42 -10.52
N VAL A 457 7.68 -5.24 -10.79
CA VAL A 457 7.19 -4.76 -12.09
C VAL A 457 7.79 -3.40 -12.46
N CYS A 458 7.92 -2.48 -11.50
CA CYS A 458 8.52 -1.17 -11.74
C CYS A 458 10.04 -1.24 -11.97
N VAL A 459 10.73 -2.09 -11.21
CA VAL A 459 12.16 -2.34 -11.36
C VAL A 459 12.46 -2.95 -12.74
N GLU A 460 11.66 -3.92 -13.19
CA GLU A 460 11.76 -4.52 -14.52
C GLU A 460 11.57 -3.50 -15.65
N TRP A 461 10.58 -2.61 -15.51
CA TRP A 461 10.38 -1.53 -16.48
C TRP A 461 11.48 -0.47 -16.46
N SER A 462 11.98 -0.12 -15.28
CA SER A 462 13.14 0.76 -15.14
C SER A 462 14.36 0.18 -15.84
N ARG A 463 14.63 -1.13 -15.69
CA ARG A 463 15.72 -1.80 -16.41
C ARG A 463 15.55 -1.67 -17.92
N LYS A 464 14.36 -2.00 -18.45
CA LYS A 464 14.04 -1.91 -19.88
C LYS A 464 14.22 -0.50 -20.47
N ARG A 465 13.99 0.55 -19.70
CA ARG A 465 14.13 1.95 -20.16
C ARG A 465 15.55 2.50 -20.08
N LEU A 466 16.41 1.87 -19.27
CA LEU A 466 17.80 2.28 -19.09
C LEU A 466 18.77 1.55 -20.04
N GLU A 467 18.42 0.33 -20.46
CA GLU A 467 19.05 -0.41 -21.56
C GLU A 467 18.81 0.26 -22.92
#